data_AF-A0A9X1UPQ5-F1
#
_entry.id   AF-A0A9X1UPQ5-F1
#
_cell.length_a   1.000
_cell.length_b   1.000
_cell.length_c   1.000
_cell.angle_alpha   90.00
_cell.angle_beta   90.00
_cell.angle_gamma   90.00
#
_symmetry.space_group_name_H-M   'P 1'
#
loop_
_entity.id
_entity.type
_entity.pdbx_description
1 polymer ?
#
loop_
_entity_poly.entity_id
_entity_poly.type
_entity_poly.pdbx_seq_one_letter_code
_entity_poly.pdbx_strand_id
1 'polypeptide(L)'
;MIKPLIVNTACHLVMGFLGSGKTSFINACITHFQHQEKWAILVNEAGQIGIDEKLLTGSSSHDLAIRQVSGGCICCTSQLPLQIALARLTSEYRPDRLWIEPTGLAHPRELIEQLSAPHWQTALSLKSAISIVNARHWQDARYRDNEGYQAHVRFCDVVVINRFHGLDDSQKTQLTAWVKGLNPKAKLIWQAEQTLSEDNLRQLQQALKQSSQVLAERSHYQKISLTSFAQSPALSTTQADPTQSPTAANDDLPFRYHDVQNGYQIIGWRLSADWTIDMTVLMEWLLTLPNWQRIKSVVHIKHTHDEQWQTMNFTPDSLDLVACEPQTDNRIEVIFLDNTIELDFDRLDTELMMMFGHIH
;
A
#
# COMPACT_ATOMS: atom_id res chain seq x y z
N MET A 1 -38.30 -2.20 -4.19
CA MET A 1 -37.37 -2.60 -5.26
C MET A 1 -36.25 -3.39 -4.60
N ILE A 2 -36.14 -4.69 -4.83
CA ILE A 2 -35.12 -5.54 -4.19
C ILE A 2 -33.78 -5.20 -4.83
N LYS A 3 -32.85 -4.57 -4.07
CA LYS A 3 -31.48 -4.35 -4.56
C LYS A 3 -30.83 -5.72 -4.80
N PRO A 4 -30.19 -5.95 -5.96
CA PRO A 4 -29.55 -7.22 -6.25
C PRO A 4 -28.50 -7.57 -5.18
N LEU A 5 -28.28 -8.87 -4.96
CA LEU A 5 -27.33 -9.40 -3.95
C LEU A 5 -25.88 -9.00 -4.23
N ILE A 6 -25.54 -8.72 -5.49
CA ILE A 6 -24.23 -8.23 -5.93
C ILE A 6 -24.48 -6.94 -6.72
N VAL A 7 -23.92 -5.83 -6.24
CA VAL A 7 -23.94 -4.53 -6.91
C VAL A 7 -22.64 -4.38 -7.66
N ASN A 8 -22.69 -3.99 -8.93
CA ASN A 8 -21.50 -3.66 -9.70
C ASN A 8 -20.96 -2.28 -9.27
N THR A 9 -20.24 -2.23 -8.15
CA THR A 9 -19.81 -1.01 -7.48
C THR A 9 -18.81 -0.25 -8.34
N ALA A 10 -19.01 1.07 -8.51
CA ALA A 10 -18.06 1.91 -9.22
C ALA A 10 -16.77 2.05 -8.40
N CYS A 11 -15.67 1.52 -8.91
CA CYS A 11 -14.39 1.44 -8.21
C CYS A 11 -13.38 2.43 -8.79
N HIS A 12 -12.69 3.19 -7.94
CA HIS A 12 -11.61 4.09 -8.32
C HIS A 12 -10.36 3.76 -7.52
N LEU A 13 -9.20 3.73 -8.18
CA LEU A 13 -7.91 3.53 -7.53
C LEU A 13 -7.33 4.90 -7.17
N VAL A 14 -6.87 5.05 -5.93
CA VAL A 14 -6.10 6.21 -5.47
C VAL A 14 -4.68 5.75 -5.20
N MET A 15 -3.83 5.88 -6.20
CA MET A 15 -2.46 5.38 -6.22
C MET A 15 -1.46 6.52 -6.06
N GLY A 16 -0.19 6.16 -5.94
CA GLY A 16 0.92 7.09 -5.81
C GLY A 16 1.99 6.48 -4.93
N PHE A 17 3.22 6.94 -5.12
CA PHE A 17 4.38 6.41 -4.42
C PHE A 17 4.24 6.54 -2.90
N LEU A 18 5.10 5.85 -2.13
CA LEU A 18 5.13 6.03 -0.69
C LEU A 18 5.38 7.51 -0.33
N GLY A 19 4.70 8.02 0.70
CA GLY A 19 4.80 9.43 1.10
C GLY A 19 4.21 10.44 0.10
N SER A 20 3.41 10.01 -0.89
CA SER A 20 2.82 10.95 -1.84
C SER A 20 1.64 11.77 -1.30
N GLY A 21 1.06 11.34 -0.17
CA GLY A 21 -0.13 11.95 0.44
C GLY A 21 -1.47 11.39 -0.06
N LYS A 22 -1.50 10.10 -0.48
CA LYS A 22 -2.74 9.40 -0.89
C LYS A 22 -3.84 9.51 0.17
N THR A 23 -3.53 9.15 1.40
CA THR A 23 -4.48 9.16 2.52
C THR A 23 -4.98 10.57 2.82
N SER A 24 -4.09 11.57 2.82
CA SER A 24 -4.47 12.98 2.99
C SER A 24 -5.39 13.47 1.86
N PHE A 25 -5.11 13.08 0.62
CA PHE A 25 -5.98 13.39 -0.52
C PHE A 25 -7.36 12.75 -0.37
N ILE A 26 -7.42 11.49 0.10
CA ILE A 26 -8.67 10.80 0.37
C ILE A 26 -9.48 11.57 1.43
N ASN A 27 -8.85 11.94 2.54
CA ASN A 27 -9.49 12.73 3.60
C ASN A 27 -10.03 14.06 3.09
N ALA A 28 -9.25 14.77 2.27
CA ALA A 28 -9.66 16.02 1.66
C ALA A 28 -10.85 15.86 0.69
N CYS A 29 -11.08 14.67 0.15
CA CYS A 29 -12.22 14.39 -0.72
C CYS A 29 -13.47 13.94 0.05
N ILE A 30 -13.29 13.17 1.13
CA ILE A 30 -14.41 12.63 1.94
C ILE A 30 -15.29 13.74 2.49
N THR A 31 -14.70 14.88 2.90
CA THR A 31 -15.43 16.06 3.38
C THR A 31 -16.44 16.61 2.36
N HIS A 32 -16.31 16.23 1.08
CA HIS A 32 -17.18 16.65 -0.01
C HIS A 32 -18.06 15.52 -0.58
N PHE A 33 -18.02 14.31 -0.02
CA PHE A 33 -18.88 13.23 -0.46
C PHE A 33 -20.34 13.57 -0.16
N GLN A 34 -21.17 13.55 -1.22
CA GLN A 34 -22.56 13.97 -1.15
C GLN A 34 -23.39 12.95 -0.37
N HIS A 35 -24.38 13.43 0.39
CA HIS A 35 -25.32 12.63 1.21
C HIS A 35 -26.30 11.73 0.41
N GLN A 36 -25.95 11.27 -0.80
CA GLN A 36 -26.83 10.47 -1.67
C GLN A 36 -26.19 9.18 -2.20
N GLU A 37 -24.89 8.98 -2.02
CA GLU A 37 -24.19 7.78 -2.44
C GLU A 37 -23.55 7.09 -1.23
N LYS A 38 -23.60 5.76 -1.17
CA LYS A 38 -22.85 4.98 -0.20
C LYS A 38 -21.41 4.81 -0.66
N TRP A 39 -20.50 5.44 0.06
CA TRP A 39 -19.08 5.37 -0.19
C TRP A 39 -18.43 4.29 0.65
N ALA A 40 -17.53 3.54 0.03
CA ALA A 40 -16.61 2.69 0.76
C ALA A 40 -15.16 3.04 0.41
N ILE A 41 -14.28 2.90 1.39
CA ILE A 41 -12.85 3.13 1.23
C ILE A 41 -12.14 1.91 1.77
N LEU A 42 -11.35 1.27 0.91
CA LEU A 42 -10.49 0.17 1.27
C LEU A 42 -9.05 0.68 1.31
N VAL A 43 -8.43 0.62 2.49
CA VAL A 43 -7.06 1.09 2.70
C VAL A 43 -6.13 -0.03 3.15
N ASN A 44 -4.85 0.13 2.83
CA ASN A 44 -3.81 -0.76 3.34
C ASN A 44 -3.63 -0.61 4.87
N GLU A 45 -3.77 0.61 5.40
CA GLU A 45 -3.56 0.93 6.82
C GLU A 45 -4.57 1.98 7.31
N ALA A 46 -5.43 1.62 8.28
CA ALA A 46 -6.45 2.53 8.79
C ALA A 46 -5.89 3.62 9.71
N GLY A 47 -4.76 3.38 10.40
CA GLY A 47 -4.20 4.31 11.40
C GLY A 47 -3.73 5.66 10.85
N GLN A 48 -3.38 5.75 9.55
CA GLN A 48 -2.99 7.01 8.90
C GLN A 48 -4.19 7.85 8.45
N ILE A 49 -5.37 7.24 8.35
CA ILE A 49 -6.59 7.99 8.17
C ILE A 49 -6.98 8.56 9.53
N GLY A 50 -6.48 9.77 9.85
CA GLY A 50 -6.90 10.57 11.00
C GLY A 50 -8.35 11.08 10.87
N ILE A 51 -9.26 10.22 10.40
CA ILE A 51 -10.69 10.49 10.45
C ILE A 51 -11.07 10.33 11.90
N ASP A 52 -11.36 11.47 12.53
CA ASP A 52 -12.02 11.52 13.82
C ASP A 52 -13.14 10.47 13.85
N GLU A 53 -13.21 9.67 14.91
CA GLU A 53 -14.38 8.85 15.20
C GLU A 53 -15.67 9.67 15.11
N LYS A 54 -15.60 11.00 15.31
CA LYS A 54 -16.67 11.97 15.11
C LYS A 54 -17.09 12.23 13.66
N LEU A 55 -16.26 11.99 12.65
CA LEU A 55 -16.69 12.01 11.24
C LEU A 55 -17.43 10.72 10.86
N LEU A 56 -17.02 9.59 11.47
CA LEU A 56 -17.72 8.30 11.37
C LEU A 56 -19.02 8.25 12.20
N THR A 57 -19.13 9.06 13.25
CA THR A 57 -20.30 9.05 14.18
C THR A 57 -21.16 10.32 14.14
N GLY A 58 -20.65 11.44 13.64
CA GLY A 58 -21.29 12.77 13.67
C GLY A 58 -22.04 13.16 12.39
N SER A 59 -21.86 12.40 11.31
CA SER A 59 -22.84 12.35 10.22
C SER A 59 -23.67 11.10 10.47
N SER A 60 -24.99 11.19 10.53
CA SER A 60 -25.92 10.05 10.55
C SER A 60 -25.43 8.91 9.65
N SER A 61 -24.88 7.88 10.28
CA SER A 61 -23.71 7.12 9.83
C SER A 61 -24.08 5.86 9.06
N HIS A 62 -24.63 6.02 7.86
CA HIS A 62 -24.91 4.89 6.96
C HIS A 62 -24.24 4.97 5.58
N ASP A 63 -23.64 6.11 5.21
CA ASP A 63 -23.23 6.38 3.82
C ASP A 63 -21.70 6.42 3.60
N LEU A 64 -20.88 6.17 4.63
CA LEU A 64 -19.44 5.93 4.48
C LEU A 64 -18.98 4.70 5.28
N ALA A 65 -18.28 3.77 4.65
CA ALA A 65 -17.58 2.66 5.31
C ALA A 65 -16.08 2.67 4.98
N ILE A 66 -15.24 2.58 6.02
CA ILE A 66 -13.80 2.45 5.86
C ILE A 66 -13.40 1.06 6.35
N ARG A 67 -12.61 0.34 5.55
CA ARG A 67 -12.10 -0.98 5.86
C ARG A 67 -10.62 -1.06 5.58
N GLN A 68 -9.91 -1.75 6.45
CA GLN A 68 -8.50 -2.07 6.25
C GLN A 68 -8.36 -3.49 5.71
N VAL A 69 -7.40 -3.70 4.82
CA VAL A 69 -6.92 -5.06 4.48
C VAL A 69 -5.86 -5.46 5.52
N SER A 70 -6.19 -6.38 6.43
CA SER A 70 -5.25 -6.90 7.44
C SER A 70 -4.28 -7.91 6.80
N GLY A 71 -2.99 -7.82 7.13
CA GLY A 71 -2.02 -8.92 6.92
C GLY A 71 -1.31 -8.98 5.57
N GLY A 72 -0.58 -7.92 5.19
CA GLY A 72 0.37 -7.96 4.07
C GLY A 72 -0.14 -7.23 2.84
N CYS A 73 0.78 -6.48 2.22
CA CYS A 73 0.57 -5.51 1.17
C CYS A 73 -0.47 -5.91 0.11
N ILE A 74 -1.32 -4.95 -0.26
CA ILE A 74 -2.21 -5.00 -1.44
C ILE A 74 -1.45 -5.35 -2.75
N CYS A 75 -0.11 -5.31 -2.75
CA CYS A 75 0.70 -5.41 -3.96
C CYS A 75 1.24 -6.78 -4.37
N CYS A 76 1.40 -7.77 -3.47
CA CYS A 76 2.57 -8.63 -3.72
C CYS A 76 2.47 -10.09 -3.28
N THR A 77 1.38 -10.57 -2.68
CA THR A 77 1.18 -12.03 -2.40
C THR A 77 -0.19 -12.34 -1.77
N SER A 78 -0.78 -11.36 -1.08
CA SER A 78 -2.05 -11.50 -0.37
C SER A 78 -3.27 -11.26 -1.26
N GLN A 79 -3.42 -12.02 -2.35
CA GLN A 79 -4.65 -11.98 -3.18
C GLN A 79 -5.89 -12.31 -2.33
N LEU A 80 -5.77 -13.28 -1.42
CA LEU A 80 -6.90 -13.77 -0.64
C LEU A 80 -7.41 -12.77 0.41
N PRO A 81 -6.56 -12.09 1.23
CA PRO A 81 -7.03 -11.03 2.13
C PRO A 81 -7.74 -9.87 1.42
N LEU A 82 -7.19 -9.38 0.30
CA LEU A 82 -7.84 -8.36 -0.52
C LEU A 82 -9.17 -8.88 -1.07
N GLN A 83 -9.20 -10.12 -1.57
CA GLN A 83 -10.41 -10.74 -2.08
C GLN A 83 -11.51 -10.84 -1.03
N ILE A 84 -11.17 -11.32 0.17
CA ILE A 84 -12.10 -11.46 1.30
C ILE A 84 -12.61 -10.08 1.73
N ALA A 85 -11.73 -9.09 1.87
CA ALA A 85 -12.10 -7.74 2.28
C ALA A 85 -13.07 -7.10 1.28
N LEU A 86 -12.77 -7.17 -0.02
CA LEU A 86 -13.63 -6.66 -1.08
C LEU A 86 -14.95 -7.43 -1.18
N ALA A 87 -14.93 -8.75 -1.06
CA ALA A 87 -16.14 -9.57 -1.08
C ALA A 87 -17.08 -9.20 0.07
N ARG A 88 -16.57 -9.15 1.32
CA ARG A 88 -17.36 -8.75 2.50
C ARG A 88 -17.89 -7.33 2.35
N LEU A 89 -17.04 -6.40 1.93
CA LEU A 89 -17.43 -4.99 1.75
C LEU A 89 -18.54 -4.84 0.71
N THR A 90 -18.41 -5.51 -0.44
CA THR A 90 -19.40 -5.43 -1.52
C THR A 90 -20.69 -6.19 -1.18
N SER A 91 -20.65 -7.28 -0.40
CA SER A 91 -21.84 -8.06 -0.04
C SER A 91 -22.61 -7.49 1.15
N GLU A 92 -21.92 -7.03 2.19
CA GLU A 92 -22.50 -6.58 3.46
C GLU A 92 -22.87 -5.09 3.42
N TYR A 93 -21.93 -4.24 2.99
CA TYR A 93 -22.15 -2.78 2.99
C TYR A 93 -22.83 -2.29 1.70
N ARG A 94 -22.59 -2.98 0.58
CA ARG A 94 -23.14 -2.67 -0.76
C ARG A 94 -22.97 -1.19 -1.16
N PRO A 95 -21.72 -0.71 -1.23
CA PRO A 95 -21.44 0.66 -1.61
C PRO A 95 -21.82 0.95 -3.07
N ASP A 96 -22.28 2.16 -3.33
CA ASP A 96 -22.46 2.68 -4.68
C ASP A 96 -21.10 3.04 -5.31
N ARG A 97 -20.15 3.49 -4.48
CA ARG A 97 -18.77 3.81 -4.88
C ARG A 97 -17.73 3.27 -3.93
N LEU A 98 -16.62 2.77 -4.50
CA LEU A 98 -15.48 2.25 -3.76
C LEU A 98 -14.21 2.98 -4.19
N TRP A 99 -13.47 3.48 -3.21
CA TRP A 99 -12.07 3.89 -3.38
C TRP A 99 -11.14 2.83 -2.80
N ILE A 100 -10.08 2.50 -3.54
CA ILE A 100 -9.04 1.59 -3.06
C ILE A 100 -7.72 2.36 -3.01
N GLU A 101 -7.15 2.44 -1.81
CA GLU A 101 -5.80 2.95 -1.56
C GLU A 101 -4.83 1.77 -1.37
N PRO A 102 -4.06 1.39 -2.40
CA PRO A 102 -3.00 0.40 -2.25
C PRO A 102 -1.81 0.97 -1.49
N THR A 103 -0.90 0.08 -1.07
CA THR A 103 0.43 0.51 -0.62
C THR A 103 1.14 1.35 -1.70
N GLY A 104 1.95 2.31 -1.27
CA GLY A 104 2.71 3.18 -2.18
C GLY A 104 3.79 2.47 -3.00
N LEU A 105 3.99 1.17 -2.78
CA LEU A 105 4.91 0.30 -3.51
C LEU A 105 4.20 -0.58 -4.53
N ALA A 106 2.87 -0.55 -4.56
CA ALA A 106 2.08 -1.38 -5.45
C ALA A 106 2.34 -1.00 -6.90
N HIS A 107 2.66 -1.99 -7.73
CA HIS A 107 2.80 -1.75 -9.15
C HIS A 107 1.42 -1.43 -9.76
N PRO A 108 1.20 -0.22 -10.31
CA PRO A 108 -0.13 0.21 -10.75
C PRO A 108 -0.75 -0.71 -11.80
N ARG A 109 0.08 -1.19 -12.74
CA ARG A 109 -0.37 -2.06 -13.82
C ARG A 109 -0.86 -3.40 -13.28
N GLU A 110 -0.10 -4.04 -12.41
CA GLU A 110 -0.46 -5.34 -11.83
C GLU A 110 -1.73 -5.23 -10.99
N LEU A 111 -1.85 -4.16 -10.20
CA LEU A 111 -3.06 -3.89 -9.42
C LEU A 111 -4.29 -3.70 -10.32
N ILE A 112 -4.14 -2.93 -11.41
CA ILE A 112 -5.20 -2.73 -12.40
C ILE A 112 -5.60 -4.05 -13.06
N GLU A 113 -4.62 -4.88 -13.44
CA GLU A 113 -4.84 -6.21 -14.04
C GLU A 113 -5.57 -7.13 -13.06
N GLN A 114 -5.10 -7.20 -11.81
CA GLN A 114 -5.71 -7.99 -10.74
C GLN A 114 -7.17 -7.59 -10.49
N LEU A 115 -7.46 -6.29 -10.33
CA LEU A 115 -8.81 -5.78 -10.09
C LEU A 115 -9.72 -5.81 -11.33
N SER A 116 -9.14 -6.03 -12.51
CA SER A 116 -9.89 -6.21 -13.76
C SER A 116 -10.19 -7.69 -14.08
N ALA A 117 -9.70 -8.63 -13.27
CA ALA A 117 -9.87 -10.07 -13.49
C ALA A 117 -11.36 -10.48 -13.53
N PRO A 118 -11.74 -11.55 -14.28
CA PRO A 118 -13.15 -11.91 -14.50
C PRO A 118 -13.98 -12.10 -13.23
N HIS A 119 -13.38 -12.63 -12.16
CA HIS A 119 -14.07 -12.86 -10.89
C HIS A 119 -14.49 -11.56 -10.19
N TRP A 120 -13.92 -10.41 -10.55
CA TRP A 120 -14.31 -9.10 -10.04
C TRP A 120 -15.42 -8.42 -10.83
N GLN A 121 -15.59 -8.75 -12.12
CA GLN A 121 -16.42 -7.96 -13.03
C GLN A 121 -17.91 -7.93 -12.67
N THR A 122 -18.38 -8.89 -11.87
CA THR A 122 -19.74 -8.91 -11.34
C THR A 122 -19.94 -7.97 -10.14
N ALA A 123 -18.89 -7.73 -9.35
CA ALA A 123 -18.95 -6.95 -8.11
C ALA A 123 -18.30 -5.56 -8.22
N LEU A 124 -17.35 -5.38 -9.13
CA LEU A 124 -16.57 -4.16 -9.29
C LEU A 124 -16.58 -3.68 -10.75
N SER A 125 -16.88 -2.40 -10.92
CA SER A 125 -16.70 -1.67 -12.16
C SER A 125 -15.54 -0.71 -11.96
N LEU A 126 -14.32 -1.16 -12.26
CA LEU A 126 -13.14 -0.30 -12.18
C LEU A 126 -13.26 0.83 -13.22
N LYS A 127 -13.46 2.06 -12.72
CA LYS A 127 -13.82 3.27 -13.49
C LYS A 127 -12.61 4.13 -13.82
N SER A 128 -11.69 4.32 -12.88
CA SER A 128 -10.53 5.19 -13.09
C SER A 128 -9.38 4.90 -12.13
N ALA A 129 -8.20 5.38 -12.52
CA ALA A 129 -6.99 5.40 -11.73
C ALA A 129 -6.54 6.86 -11.49
N ILE A 130 -6.42 7.25 -10.22
CA ILE A 130 -5.90 8.55 -9.79
C ILE A 130 -4.49 8.32 -9.24
N SER A 131 -3.55 9.17 -9.60
CA SER A 131 -2.17 9.12 -9.12
C SER A 131 -1.82 10.39 -8.39
N ILE A 132 -1.39 10.26 -7.13
CA ILE A 132 -0.92 11.37 -6.31
C ILE A 132 0.61 11.44 -6.45
N VAL A 133 1.10 12.56 -6.95
CA VAL A 133 2.52 12.85 -7.20
C VAL A 133 2.98 13.93 -6.22
N ASN A 134 3.90 13.56 -5.33
CA ASN A 134 4.57 14.52 -4.45
C ASN A 134 5.66 15.26 -5.24
N ALA A 135 5.48 16.57 -5.39
CA ALA A 135 6.40 17.45 -6.13
C ALA A 135 7.81 17.50 -5.54
N ARG A 136 7.97 17.33 -4.23
CA ARG A 136 9.30 17.26 -3.58
C ARG A 136 10.03 15.99 -3.95
N HIS A 137 9.33 14.85 -4.02
CA HIS A 137 9.92 13.61 -4.53
C HIS A 137 10.35 13.80 -5.99
N TRP A 138 9.52 14.42 -6.83
CA TRP A 138 9.90 14.69 -8.21
C TRP A 138 11.15 15.58 -8.35
N GLN A 139 11.45 16.48 -7.40
CA GLN A 139 12.67 17.30 -7.45
C GLN A 139 13.96 16.45 -7.30
N ASP A 140 13.88 15.30 -6.63
CA ASP A 140 14.98 14.36 -6.44
C ASP A 140 15.05 13.35 -7.59
N ALA A 141 16.22 13.28 -8.24
CA ALA A 141 16.46 12.39 -9.38
C ALA A 141 16.23 10.91 -9.03
N ARG A 142 16.54 10.49 -7.78
CA ARG A 142 16.36 9.10 -7.33
C ARG A 142 14.90 8.64 -7.44
N TYR A 143 13.95 9.55 -7.21
CA TYR A 143 12.53 9.27 -7.40
C TYR A 143 12.10 9.53 -8.84
N ARG A 144 12.51 10.67 -9.42
CA ARG A 144 12.12 11.06 -10.78
C ARG A 144 12.48 10.00 -11.82
N ASP A 145 13.62 9.34 -11.64
CA ASP A 145 14.16 8.34 -12.56
C ASP A 145 13.78 6.90 -12.17
N ASN A 146 13.20 6.69 -10.98
CA ASN A 146 12.73 5.38 -10.53
C ASN A 146 11.52 4.90 -11.36
N GLU A 147 11.59 3.66 -11.84
CA GLU A 147 10.54 3.06 -12.68
C GLU A 147 9.20 2.97 -11.95
N GLY A 148 9.19 2.54 -10.68
CA GLY A 148 7.98 2.44 -9.87
C GLY A 148 7.29 3.80 -9.69
N TYR A 149 8.08 4.87 -9.45
CA TYR A 149 7.56 6.23 -9.36
C TYR A 149 6.92 6.69 -10.67
N GLN A 150 7.61 6.47 -11.80
CA GLN A 150 7.11 6.81 -13.13
C GLN A 150 5.88 5.97 -13.51
N ALA A 151 5.80 4.70 -13.10
CA ALA A 151 4.68 3.81 -13.37
C ALA A 151 3.36 4.37 -12.81
N HIS A 152 3.37 4.99 -11.63
CA HIS A 152 2.19 5.65 -11.06
C HIS A 152 1.64 6.76 -11.97
N VAL A 153 2.49 7.42 -12.76
CA VAL A 153 2.07 8.48 -13.70
C VAL A 153 1.64 7.89 -15.04
N ARG A 154 2.32 6.84 -15.51
CA ARG A 154 1.99 6.14 -16.76
C ARG A 154 0.62 5.48 -16.71
N PHE A 155 0.28 4.85 -15.59
CA PHE A 155 -0.93 4.03 -15.46
C PHE A 155 -2.03 4.73 -14.65
N CYS A 156 -2.35 5.99 -14.99
CA CYS A 156 -3.47 6.71 -14.39
C CYS A 156 -4.24 7.57 -15.41
N ASP A 157 -5.48 7.90 -15.07
CA ASP A 157 -6.32 8.85 -15.82
C ASP A 157 -6.14 10.29 -15.30
N VAL A 158 -5.89 10.44 -14.00
CA VAL A 158 -5.74 11.73 -13.33
C VAL A 158 -4.44 11.74 -12.54
N VAL A 159 -3.62 12.77 -12.74
CA VAL A 159 -2.45 13.07 -11.93
C VAL A 159 -2.76 14.26 -11.04
N VAL A 160 -2.67 14.06 -9.74
CA VAL A 160 -2.81 15.10 -8.73
C VAL A 160 -1.41 15.45 -8.22
N ILE A 161 -0.96 16.67 -8.50
CA ILE A 161 0.30 17.18 -7.97
C ILE A 161 0.07 17.72 -6.56
N ASN A 162 0.74 17.12 -5.59
CA ASN A 162 0.71 17.47 -4.18
C ASN A 162 2.05 18.03 -3.71
N ARG A 163 2.07 18.73 -2.56
CA ARG A 163 3.28 19.27 -1.89
C ARG A 163 4.18 20.12 -2.79
N PHE A 164 3.59 20.88 -3.71
CA PHE A 164 4.31 21.75 -4.65
C PHE A 164 4.68 23.13 -4.08
N HIS A 165 4.43 23.38 -2.79
CA HIS A 165 4.85 24.59 -2.09
C HIS A 165 6.39 24.62 -2.05
N GLY A 166 7.00 25.43 -2.93
CA GLY A 166 8.44 25.50 -3.13
C GLY A 166 8.87 25.36 -4.60
N LEU A 167 7.97 24.98 -5.51
CA LEU A 167 8.26 25.01 -6.95
C LEU A 167 8.11 26.42 -7.52
N ASP A 168 9.14 26.87 -8.25
CA ASP A 168 9.03 28.03 -9.13
C ASP A 168 8.26 27.70 -10.43
N ASP A 169 7.95 28.70 -11.25
CA ASP A 169 7.15 28.50 -12.46
C ASP A 169 7.91 27.73 -13.56
N SER A 170 9.25 27.75 -13.55
CA SER A 170 10.07 26.92 -14.43
C SER A 170 9.95 25.45 -14.04
N GLN A 171 10.07 25.15 -12.75
CA GLN A 171 9.94 23.80 -12.20
C GLN A 171 8.53 23.26 -12.36
N LYS A 172 7.47 24.08 -12.20
CA LYS A 172 6.09 23.66 -12.51
C LYS A 172 5.93 23.31 -13.99
N THR A 173 6.56 24.08 -14.87
CA THR A 173 6.57 23.82 -16.32
C THR A 173 7.27 22.49 -16.62
N GLN A 174 8.43 22.25 -16.00
CA GLN A 174 9.20 21.01 -16.14
C GLN A 174 8.44 19.79 -15.61
N LEU A 175 7.80 19.89 -14.44
CA LEU A 175 6.98 18.83 -13.87
C LEU A 175 5.77 18.53 -14.77
N THR A 176 5.11 19.57 -15.29
CA THR A 176 4.02 19.40 -16.25
C THR A 176 4.49 18.69 -17.52
N ALA A 177 5.63 19.09 -18.07
CA ALA A 177 6.24 18.46 -19.25
C ALA A 177 6.63 17.00 -18.97
N TRP A 178 7.20 16.72 -17.79
CA TRP A 178 7.55 15.37 -17.36
C TRP A 178 6.31 14.47 -17.26
N VAL A 179 5.24 14.93 -16.62
CA VAL A 179 3.96 14.19 -16.56
C VAL A 179 3.42 13.94 -17.97
N LYS A 180 3.42 14.96 -18.84
CA LYS A 180 2.92 14.83 -20.21
C LYS A 180 3.79 13.97 -21.10
N GLY A 181 5.10 13.90 -20.84
CA GLY A 181 6.02 12.99 -21.52
C GLY A 181 5.74 11.52 -21.17
N LEU A 182 5.40 11.24 -19.90
CA LEU A 182 5.05 9.89 -19.45
C LEU A 182 3.62 9.49 -19.82
N ASN A 183 2.68 10.42 -19.70
CA ASN A 183 1.26 10.19 -19.93
C ASN A 183 0.60 11.45 -20.53
N PRO A 184 0.56 11.57 -21.87
CA PRO A 184 -0.02 12.73 -22.54
C PRO A 184 -1.51 12.92 -22.23
N LYS A 185 -2.22 11.81 -21.99
CA LYS A 185 -3.68 11.75 -21.87
C LYS A 185 -4.18 12.02 -20.45
N ALA A 186 -3.31 11.90 -19.44
CA ALA A 186 -3.67 12.18 -18.05
C ALA A 186 -4.14 13.63 -17.85
N LYS A 187 -5.24 13.79 -17.10
CA LYS A 187 -5.69 15.08 -16.60
C LYS A 187 -4.81 15.49 -15.41
N LEU A 188 -4.23 16.68 -15.47
CA LEU A 188 -3.39 17.23 -14.40
C LEU A 188 -4.22 18.14 -13.49
N ILE A 189 -4.13 17.93 -12.18
CA ILE A 189 -4.77 18.75 -11.14
C ILE A 189 -3.70 19.14 -10.12
N TRP A 190 -3.62 20.43 -9.78
CA TRP A 190 -2.69 20.93 -8.76
C TRP A 190 -3.44 21.12 -7.46
N GLN A 191 -3.11 20.33 -6.43
CA GLN A 191 -3.89 20.25 -5.20
C GLN A 191 -2.98 20.29 -3.96
N ALA A 192 -3.24 21.25 -3.07
CA ALA A 192 -2.54 21.36 -1.80
C ALA A 192 -3.06 20.31 -0.79
N GLU A 193 -2.27 20.03 0.24
CA GLU A 193 -2.37 18.79 1.03
C GLU A 193 -3.66 18.66 1.88
N GLN A 194 -4.33 19.76 2.24
CA GLN A 194 -5.41 19.73 3.24
C GLN A 194 -6.78 20.22 2.77
N THR A 195 -6.87 20.92 1.64
CA THR A 195 -8.15 21.56 1.22
C THR A 195 -8.36 21.45 -0.28
N LEU A 196 -9.29 20.57 -0.69
CA LEU A 196 -9.71 20.47 -2.08
C LEU A 196 -10.50 21.74 -2.45
N SER A 197 -10.01 22.50 -3.43
CA SER A 197 -10.78 23.66 -3.93
C SER A 197 -12.02 23.16 -4.68
N GLU A 198 -13.11 23.93 -4.69
CA GLU A 198 -14.33 23.55 -5.42
C GLU A 198 -14.06 23.33 -6.92
N ASP A 199 -13.13 24.09 -7.50
CA ASP A 199 -12.73 23.92 -8.89
C ASP A 199 -12.00 22.60 -9.11
N ASN A 200 -11.02 22.27 -8.25
CA ASN A 200 -10.32 20.99 -8.31
C ASN A 200 -11.26 19.80 -8.09
N LEU A 201 -12.24 19.94 -7.18
CA LEU A 201 -13.29 18.94 -6.96
C LEU A 201 -14.11 18.72 -8.23
N ARG A 202 -14.55 19.80 -8.89
CA ARG A 202 -15.33 19.72 -10.15
C ARG A 202 -14.50 19.08 -11.26
N GLN A 203 -13.23 19.47 -11.41
CA GLN A 203 -12.32 18.90 -12.39
C GLN A 203 -12.10 17.40 -12.14
N LEU A 204 -11.90 17.00 -10.89
CA LEU A 204 -11.78 15.60 -10.47
C LEU A 204 -13.06 14.84 -10.82
N GLN A 205 -14.23 15.31 -10.36
CA GLN A 205 -15.52 14.66 -10.65
C GLN A 205 -15.80 14.53 -12.15
N GLN A 206 -15.43 15.53 -12.96
CA GLN A 206 -15.56 15.46 -14.40
C GLN A 206 -14.64 14.38 -14.99
N ALA A 207 -13.40 14.30 -14.54
CA ALA A 207 -12.45 13.29 -14.99
C ALA A 207 -12.88 11.88 -14.58
N LEU A 208 -13.39 11.69 -13.36
CA LEU A 208 -13.87 10.38 -12.87
C LEU A 208 -15.13 9.87 -13.58
N LYS A 209 -15.86 10.75 -14.29
CA LYS A 209 -17.02 10.37 -15.13
C LYS A 209 -16.62 9.96 -16.54
N GLN A 210 -15.41 10.30 -17.00
CA GLN A 210 -14.95 9.93 -18.32
C GLN A 210 -14.59 8.45 -18.38
N SER A 211 -14.69 7.85 -19.57
CA SER A 211 -14.23 6.48 -19.76
C SER A 211 -12.70 6.44 -19.60
N SER A 212 -12.22 5.66 -18.64
CA SER A 212 -10.80 5.52 -18.41
C SER A 212 -10.11 4.89 -19.61
N GLN A 213 -9.01 5.51 -20.02
CA GLN A 213 -8.25 5.09 -21.20
C GLN A 213 -7.20 4.04 -20.84
N VAL A 214 -6.58 4.17 -19.66
CA VAL A 214 -5.70 3.13 -19.08
C VAL A 214 -6.45 1.81 -18.95
N LEU A 215 -7.74 1.90 -18.62
CA LEU A 215 -8.63 0.78 -18.48
C LEU A 215 -9.35 0.39 -19.80
N ALA A 216 -9.17 1.13 -20.90
CA ALA A 216 -9.72 0.78 -22.21
C ALA A 216 -8.72 0.02 -23.09
N GLU A 217 -7.41 0.27 -22.89
CA GLU A 217 -6.31 -0.47 -23.53
C GLU A 217 -6.25 -1.97 -23.10
N ARG A 218 -7.19 -2.40 -22.24
CA ARG A 218 -7.48 -3.78 -21.81
C ARG A 218 -7.79 -4.78 -22.94
N SER A 219 -8.28 -4.33 -24.09
CA SER A 219 -8.90 -5.21 -25.12
C SER A 219 -7.96 -6.16 -25.84
N HIS A 220 -6.64 -6.07 -25.61
CA HIS A 220 -5.64 -6.94 -26.23
C HIS A 220 -5.13 -8.10 -25.37
N TYR A 221 -5.52 -8.20 -24.10
CA TYR A 221 -5.08 -9.31 -23.25
C TYR A 221 -5.95 -10.54 -23.52
N GLN A 222 -5.31 -11.58 -24.05
CA GLN A 222 -5.92 -12.83 -24.51
C GLN A 222 -7.00 -13.33 -23.54
N LYS A 223 -8.13 -13.77 -24.11
CA LYS A 223 -9.02 -14.75 -23.47
C LYS A 223 -8.16 -15.97 -23.11
N ILE A 224 -7.64 -16.01 -21.88
CA ILE A 224 -7.10 -17.24 -21.32
C ILE A 224 -8.31 -18.16 -21.18
N SER A 225 -8.39 -19.12 -22.11
CA SER A 225 -9.32 -20.23 -22.04
C SER A 225 -9.15 -20.91 -20.67
N LEU A 226 -10.25 -21.13 -19.94
CA LEU A 226 -10.31 -21.77 -18.62
C LEU A 226 -9.95 -23.27 -18.66
N THR A 227 -8.92 -23.67 -19.42
CA THR A 227 -8.58 -25.07 -19.66
C THR A 227 -7.18 -25.49 -19.19
N SER A 228 -6.33 -24.59 -18.66
CA SER A 228 -4.95 -24.97 -18.25
C SER A 228 -4.70 -25.15 -16.75
N PHE A 229 -5.65 -24.89 -15.86
CA PHE A 229 -5.46 -25.10 -14.40
C PHE A 229 -5.77 -26.53 -13.92
N ALA A 230 -6.09 -27.47 -14.82
CA ALA A 230 -6.46 -28.84 -14.45
C ALA A 230 -5.36 -29.89 -14.63
N GLN A 231 -4.13 -29.51 -15.00
CA GLN A 231 -3.05 -30.48 -15.18
C GLN A 231 -1.72 -29.95 -14.63
N SER A 232 -1.53 -30.11 -13.32
CA SER A 232 -0.22 -30.43 -12.78
C SER A 232 -0.44 -31.56 -11.77
N PRO A 233 0.18 -32.73 -11.97
CA PRO A 233 -0.06 -33.88 -11.14
C PRO A 233 0.50 -33.64 -9.75
N ALA A 234 -0.36 -33.89 -8.76
CA ALA A 234 0.08 -34.14 -7.41
C ALA A 234 1.02 -35.37 -7.37
N LEU A 235 1.94 -35.33 -6.41
CA LEU A 235 2.81 -36.39 -5.88
C LEU A 235 4.17 -36.67 -6.57
N SER A 236 5.22 -36.44 -5.80
CA SER A 236 6.17 -37.50 -5.43
C SER A 236 6.50 -37.35 -3.93
N THR A 237 5.77 -38.03 -3.04
CA THR A 237 6.20 -39.27 -2.34
C THR A 237 7.70 -39.36 -2.03
N THR A 238 8.12 -38.74 -0.94
CA THR A 238 9.04 -39.39 0.01
C THR A 238 8.20 -39.94 1.17
N GLN A 239 8.34 -41.23 1.44
CA GLN A 239 7.55 -42.01 2.38
C GLN A 239 7.59 -41.40 3.79
N ALA A 240 6.43 -41.02 4.33
CA ALA A 240 6.28 -40.68 5.73
C ALA A 240 5.94 -41.95 6.54
N ASP A 241 6.74 -42.19 7.58
CA ASP A 241 6.56 -43.21 8.60
C ASP A 241 5.30 -42.90 9.45
N PRO A 242 4.34 -43.81 9.67
CA PRO A 242 3.04 -43.48 10.25
C PRO A 242 3.06 -43.36 11.80
N THR A 243 4.22 -43.13 12.41
CA THR A 243 4.36 -43.03 13.88
C THR A 243 4.66 -41.63 14.41
N GLN A 244 4.63 -40.59 13.58
CA GLN A 244 4.79 -39.21 14.04
C GLN A 244 3.47 -38.43 13.99
N SER A 245 2.94 -38.15 15.18
CA SER A 245 1.94 -37.11 15.44
C SER A 245 2.44 -35.74 14.95
N PRO A 246 1.55 -34.84 14.48
CA PRO A 246 1.96 -33.54 13.95
C PRO A 246 2.50 -32.67 15.08
N THR A 247 3.82 -32.60 15.23
CA THR A 247 4.52 -31.64 16.07
C THR A 247 4.49 -30.27 15.39
N ALA A 248 4.22 -29.24 16.21
CA ALA A 248 4.06 -27.85 15.82
C ALA A 248 5.27 -27.31 15.04
N ALA A 249 5.01 -26.51 14.00
CA ALA A 249 6.01 -25.80 13.22
C ALA A 249 6.56 -24.59 13.99
N ASN A 250 7.55 -24.82 14.84
CA ASN A 250 8.58 -23.87 15.27
C ASN A 250 9.90 -24.55 14.93
N ASP A 251 10.84 -23.92 14.20
CA ASP A 251 12.30 -24.18 14.40
C ASP A 251 13.32 -23.33 13.59
N ASP A 252 12.98 -22.56 12.55
CA ASP A 252 14.01 -21.81 11.77
C ASP A 252 14.05 -20.29 12.07
N LEU A 253 14.11 -19.88 13.36
CA LEU A 253 14.40 -18.49 13.75
C LEU A 253 15.81 -18.40 14.35
N PRO A 254 16.59 -17.33 14.08
CA PRO A 254 16.26 -16.17 13.27
C PRO A 254 16.44 -16.42 11.77
N PHE A 255 15.66 -15.72 10.94
CA PHE A 255 15.91 -15.69 9.50
C PHE A 255 15.66 -14.31 8.88
N ARG A 256 16.35 -14.05 7.78
CA ARG A 256 16.15 -12.89 6.91
C ARG A 256 15.50 -13.33 5.59
N TYR A 257 14.61 -12.51 5.08
CA TYR A 257 14.18 -12.58 3.68
C TYR A 257 14.53 -11.28 2.95
N HIS A 258 14.74 -11.38 1.65
CA HIS A 258 15.04 -10.28 0.76
C HIS A 258 14.18 -10.42 -0.49
N ASP A 259 13.56 -9.32 -0.91
CA ASP A 259 12.75 -9.25 -2.12
C ASP A 259 13.03 -7.95 -2.87
N VAL A 260 12.88 -7.98 -4.20
CA VAL A 260 13.11 -6.82 -5.07
C VAL A 260 11.85 -6.57 -5.88
N GLN A 261 11.22 -5.40 -5.65
CA GLN A 261 9.97 -5.04 -6.32
C GLN A 261 10.03 -3.58 -6.80
N ASN A 262 9.72 -3.33 -8.07
CA ASN A 262 9.54 -1.99 -8.64
C ASN A 262 10.71 -1.00 -8.40
N GLY A 263 11.95 -1.49 -8.40
CA GLY A 263 13.15 -0.69 -8.13
C GLY A 263 13.41 -0.41 -6.65
N TYR A 264 12.77 -1.17 -5.76
CA TYR A 264 13.02 -1.19 -4.32
C TYR A 264 13.61 -2.52 -3.88
N GLN A 265 14.43 -2.47 -2.84
CA GLN A 265 14.82 -3.66 -2.08
C GLN A 265 14.05 -3.69 -0.76
N ILE A 266 13.41 -4.81 -0.47
CA ILE A 266 12.71 -5.06 0.78
C ILE A 266 13.56 -6.08 1.54
N ILE A 267 13.94 -5.74 2.76
CA ILE A 267 14.67 -6.63 3.65
C ILE A 267 13.85 -6.78 4.92
N GLY A 268 13.62 -8.02 5.33
CA GLY A 268 12.92 -8.28 6.58
C GLY A 268 13.58 -9.36 7.41
N TRP A 269 13.51 -9.17 8.72
CA TRP A 269 14.02 -10.08 9.74
C TRP A 269 12.87 -10.59 10.59
N ARG A 270 12.88 -11.89 10.86
CA ARG A 270 12.05 -12.51 11.89
C ARG A 270 12.96 -13.15 12.93
N LEU A 271 12.75 -12.78 14.19
CA LEU A 271 13.58 -13.17 15.33
C LEU A 271 12.69 -13.76 16.43
N SER A 272 13.27 -14.54 17.34
CA SER A 272 12.52 -15.19 18.42
C SER A 272 11.74 -14.17 19.26
N ALA A 273 10.56 -14.55 19.76
CA ALA A 273 9.75 -13.72 20.67
C ALA A 273 10.45 -13.46 22.01
N ASP A 274 11.31 -14.38 22.45
CA ASP A 274 12.03 -14.28 23.72
C ASP A 274 13.15 -13.23 23.69
N TRP A 275 13.50 -12.76 22.50
CA TRP A 275 14.56 -11.78 22.33
C TRP A 275 14.01 -10.39 22.61
N THR A 276 14.78 -9.60 23.35
CA THR A 276 14.42 -8.22 23.68
C THR A 276 15.46 -7.25 23.15
N ILE A 277 15.02 -6.04 22.78
CA ILE A 277 15.91 -4.99 22.27
C ILE A 277 15.64 -3.66 22.98
N ASP A 278 16.69 -2.85 23.11
CA ASP A 278 16.57 -1.46 23.51
C ASP A 278 16.08 -0.62 22.31
N MET A 279 14.93 0.04 22.48
CA MET A 279 14.31 0.81 21.41
C MET A 279 15.18 1.99 20.93
N THR A 280 15.96 2.61 21.82
CA THR A 280 16.87 3.69 21.45
C THR A 280 17.98 3.17 20.55
N VAL A 281 18.56 2.01 20.88
CA VAL A 281 19.62 1.36 20.09
C VAL A 281 19.10 0.96 18.71
N LEU A 282 17.91 0.35 18.65
CA LEU A 282 17.27 -0.01 17.38
C LEU A 282 17.01 1.22 16.50
N MET A 283 16.52 2.31 17.08
CA MET A 283 16.24 3.55 16.36
C MET A 283 17.51 4.21 15.82
N GLU A 284 18.58 4.28 16.62
CA GLU A 284 19.86 4.80 16.18
C GLU A 284 20.39 4.01 14.99
N TRP A 285 20.36 2.69 15.05
CA TRP A 285 20.78 1.83 13.95
C TRP A 285 19.95 2.06 12.69
N LEU A 286 18.62 2.06 12.79
CA LEU A 286 17.72 2.27 11.66
C LEU A 286 17.95 3.60 10.93
N LEU A 287 18.31 4.65 11.68
CA LEU A 287 18.63 5.97 11.11
C LEU A 287 19.96 6.01 10.36
N THR A 288 20.87 5.07 10.62
CA THR A 288 22.14 4.98 9.87
C THR A 288 21.99 4.32 8.50
N LEU A 289 20.88 3.62 8.27
CA LEU A 289 20.62 2.93 7.01
C LEU A 289 20.49 3.94 5.85
N PRO A 290 21.13 3.68 4.69
CA PRO A 290 21.03 4.58 3.55
C PRO A 290 19.69 4.39 2.83
N ASN A 291 19.14 5.46 2.26
CA ASN A 291 18.02 5.43 1.30
C ASN A 291 16.74 4.66 1.71
N TRP A 292 16.54 4.36 2.99
CA TRP A 292 15.29 3.74 3.44
C TRP A 292 14.10 4.68 3.20
N GLN A 293 12.96 4.09 2.85
CA GLN A 293 11.70 4.75 2.50
C GLN A 293 10.62 4.42 3.51
N ARG A 294 10.75 3.24 4.12
CA ARG A 294 9.87 2.79 5.17
C ARG A 294 10.57 1.81 6.06
N ILE A 295 10.28 1.90 7.35
CA ILE A 295 10.57 0.85 8.30
C ILE A 295 9.26 0.49 8.99
N LYS A 296 8.98 -0.80 9.07
CA LYS A 296 7.93 -1.34 9.94
C LYS A 296 8.56 -2.30 10.91
N SER A 297 8.17 -2.23 12.17
CA SER A 297 8.54 -3.27 13.10
C SER A 297 7.43 -3.59 14.08
N VAL A 298 7.50 -4.81 14.60
CA VAL A 298 6.89 -5.19 15.86
C VAL A 298 7.97 -5.88 16.68
N VAL A 299 8.32 -5.27 17.79
CA VAL A 299 9.47 -5.70 18.59
C VAL A 299 9.10 -5.80 20.06
N HIS A 300 9.68 -6.78 20.71
CA HIS A 300 9.65 -6.95 22.15
C HIS A 300 10.76 -6.08 22.74
N ILE A 301 10.38 -5.02 23.43
CA ILE A 301 11.32 -4.03 23.96
C ILE A 301 11.50 -4.22 25.45
N LYS A 302 12.74 -4.04 25.90
CA LYS A 302 13.10 -4.05 27.32
C LYS A 302 13.48 -2.66 27.76
N HIS A 303 12.64 -2.06 28.60
CA HIS A 303 13.01 -0.88 29.37
C HIS A 303 13.58 -1.29 30.74
N THR A 304 14.26 -0.37 31.41
CA THR A 304 15.00 -0.62 32.66
C THR A 304 14.19 -1.32 33.76
N HIS A 305 12.85 -1.26 33.73
CA HIS A 305 11.97 -1.90 34.71
C HIS A 305 10.71 -2.56 34.11
N ASP A 306 10.57 -2.63 32.78
CA ASP A 306 9.36 -3.17 32.14
C ASP A 306 9.64 -3.74 30.74
N GLU A 307 8.91 -4.78 30.36
CA GLU A 307 8.98 -5.41 29.03
C GLU A 307 7.63 -5.24 28.34
N GLN A 308 7.64 -4.67 27.14
CA GLN A 308 6.41 -4.41 26.39
C GLN A 308 6.60 -4.71 24.91
N TRP A 309 5.51 -5.02 24.22
CA TRP A 309 5.51 -5.14 22.77
C TRP A 309 5.15 -3.81 22.14
N GLN A 310 5.91 -3.43 21.11
CA GLN A 310 5.71 -2.16 20.43
C GLN A 310 5.75 -2.33 18.92
N THR A 311 4.81 -1.68 18.26
CA THR A 311 4.81 -1.51 16.80
C THR A 311 5.39 -0.15 16.42
N MET A 312 6.15 -0.14 15.34
CA MET A 312 6.71 1.07 14.75
C MET A 312 6.37 1.11 13.26
N ASN A 313 5.97 2.30 12.81
CA ASN A 313 5.87 2.64 11.40
C ASN A 313 6.62 3.95 11.19
N PHE A 314 7.76 3.86 10.52
CA PHE A 314 8.64 4.99 10.30
C PHE A 314 8.77 5.26 8.80
N THR A 315 8.51 6.50 8.41
CA THR A 315 8.72 7.05 7.07
C THR A 315 9.59 8.31 7.19
N PRO A 316 10.21 8.80 6.10
CA PRO A 316 10.98 10.04 6.14
C PRO A 316 10.22 11.26 6.69
N ASP A 317 8.88 11.24 6.61
CA ASP A 317 8.02 12.35 7.02
C ASP A 317 7.33 12.14 8.38
N SER A 318 7.28 10.91 8.90
CA SER A 318 6.51 10.59 10.11
C SER A 318 7.02 9.35 10.84
N LEU A 319 6.92 9.36 12.17
CA LEU A 319 7.22 8.23 13.05
C LEU A 319 6.00 7.96 13.94
N ASP A 320 5.40 6.79 13.78
CA ASP A 320 4.30 6.30 14.62
C ASP A 320 4.79 5.14 15.49
N LEU A 321 4.61 5.28 16.80
CA LEU A 321 5.01 4.30 17.81
C LEU A 321 3.81 3.95 18.69
N VAL A 322 3.42 2.67 18.72
CA VAL A 322 2.21 2.23 19.41
C VAL A 322 2.48 0.93 20.17
N ALA A 323 2.18 0.91 21.48
CA ALA A 323 2.22 -0.31 22.28
C ALA A 323 1.16 -1.33 21.80
N CYS A 324 1.49 -2.61 21.82
CA CYS A 324 0.61 -3.68 21.35
C CYS A 324 0.63 -4.89 22.29
N GLU A 325 -0.33 -5.79 22.04
CA GLU A 325 -0.38 -7.09 22.71
C GLU A 325 0.83 -7.97 22.33
N PRO A 326 1.22 -8.94 23.18
CA PRO A 326 2.30 -9.87 22.88
C PRO A 326 2.15 -10.57 21.53
N GLN A 327 3.25 -10.66 20.78
CA GLN A 327 3.29 -11.32 19.48
C GLN A 327 4.09 -12.63 19.51
N THR A 328 4.00 -13.38 18.42
CA THR A 328 4.66 -14.69 18.27
C THR A 328 6.15 -14.60 17.96
N ASP A 329 6.64 -13.43 17.56
CA ASP A 329 8.00 -13.19 17.08
C ASP A 329 8.28 -11.69 16.92
N ASN A 330 9.55 -11.31 17.00
CA ASN A 330 10.04 -9.99 16.62
C ASN A 330 10.09 -9.91 15.09
N ARG A 331 9.61 -8.81 14.49
CA ARG A 331 9.68 -8.58 13.04
C ARG A 331 10.13 -7.17 12.74
N ILE A 332 11.09 -7.02 11.84
CA ILE A 332 11.56 -5.73 11.33
C ILE A 332 11.59 -5.85 9.81
N GLU A 333 11.02 -4.88 9.10
CA GLU A 333 11.01 -4.79 7.65
C GLU A 333 11.44 -3.39 7.24
N VAL A 334 12.43 -3.31 6.36
CA VAL A 334 12.98 -2.05 5.84
C VAL A 334 12.89 -2.07 4.32
N ILE A 335 12.45 -0.95 3.77
CA ILE A 335 12.24 -0.78 2.34
C ILE A 335 13.20 0.29 1.85
N PHE A 336 14.09 -0.08 0.94
CA PHE A 336 15.15 0.77 0.40
C PHE A 336 14.80 1.26 -1.00
N LEU A 337 15.01 2.56 -1.24
CA LEU A 337 14.99 3.12 -2.58
C LEU A 337 16.33 2.85 -3.24
N ASP A 338 16.29 2.38 -4.50
CA ASP A 338 17.44 2.10 -5.35
C ASP A 338 18.04 0.69 -5.16
N ASN A 339 18.27 -0.01 -6.28
CA ASN A 339 18.87 -1.34 -6.33
C ASN A 339 20.39 -1.31 -6.57
N THR A 340 20.99 -0.11 -6.68
CA THR A 340 22.42 0.07 -6.99
C THR A 340 23.32 0.12 -5.76
N ILE A 341 22.77 0.28 -4.56
CA ILE A 341 23.53 0.15 -3.31
C ILE A 341 23.65 -1.33 -2.98
N GLU A 342 24.87 -1.88 -3.09
CA GLU A 342 25.19 -3.17 -2.49
C GLU A 342 25.14 -3.02 -0.98
N LEU A 343 24.00 -3.41 -0.39
CA LEU A 343 23.87 -3.53 1.06
C LEU A 343 24.62 -4.79 1.50
N ASP A 344 25.53 -4.62 2.46
CA ASP A 344 26.20 -5.74 3.11
C ASP A 344 25.22 -6.39 4.08
N PHE A 345 24.47 -7.32 3.53
CA PHE A 345 23.47 -8.14 4.17
C PHE A 345 24.02 -8.86 5.41
N ASP A 346 25.19 -9.47 5.33
CA ASP A 346 25.76 -10.23 6.45
C ASP A 346 26.19 -9.31 7.60
N ARG A 347 26.67 -8.10 7.26
CA ARG A 347 26.91 -7.04 8.24
C ARG A 347 25.61 -6.61 8.93
N LEU A 348 24.54 -6.35 8.19
CA LEU A 348 23.25 -5.93 8.76
C LEU A 348 22.67 -6.98 9.70
N ASP A 349 22.77 -8.26 9.33
CA ASP A 349 22.36 -9.37 10.20
C ASP A 349 23.18 -9.36 11.48
N THR A 350 24.51 -9.27 11.37
CA THR A 350 25.41 -9.28 12.52
C THR A 350 25.13 -8.12 13.47
N GLU A 351 24.99 -6.89 12.95
CA GLU A 351 24.63 -5.71 13.73
C GLU A 351 23.28 -5.89 14.44
N LEU A 352 22.27 -6.41 13.74
CA LEU A 352 20.94 -6.65 14.32
C LEU A 352 20.98 -7.69 15.44
N MET A 353 21.68 -8.81 15.24
CA MET A 353 21.79 -9.86 16.27
C MET A 353 22.58 -9.39 17.49
N MET A 354 23.60 -8.53 17.31
CA MET A 354 24.33 -7.91 18.42
C MET A 354 23.41 -7.03 19.27
N MET A 355 22.50 -6.27 18.66
CA MET A 355 21.56 -5.41 19.39
C MET A 355 20.55 -6.19 20.23
N PHE A 356 20.15 -7.39 19.80
CA PHE A 356 19.36 -8.31 20.61
C PHE A 356 20.21 -9.11 21.62
N GLY A 357 21.54 -8.96 21.62
CA GLY A 357 22.45 -9.59 22.58
C GLY A 357 22.82 -11.05 22.26
N HIS A 358 22.72 -11.48 21.00
CA HIS A 358 22.87 -12.88 20.61
C HIS A 358 24.12 -13.20 19.76
N ILE A 359 24.92 -12.21 19.38
CA ILE A 359 26.26 -12.40 18.77
C ILE A 359 27.26 -11.50 19.52
N HIS A 360 28.45 -12.04 19.82
CA HIS A 360 29.58 -11.34 20.45
C HIS A 360 30.73 -11.11 19.47
#